data_AF-A0A953K4Z2-F1
#
_entry.id   AF-A0A953K4Z2-F1
#
_cell.length_a   1.000
_cell.length_b   1.000
_cell.length_c   1.000
_cell.angle_alpha   90.00
_cell.angle_beta   90.00
_cell.angle_gamma   90.00
#
_symmetry.space_group_name_H-M   'P 1'
#
loop_
_entity.id
_entity.type
_entity.pdbx_description
1 polymer ?
#
loop_
_entity_poly.entity_id
_entity_poly.type
_entity_poly.pdbx_seq_one_letter_code
_entity_poly.pdbx_strand_id
1 'polypeptide(L)'
;MPDRATTLLIDRLRGLAMRKARFCYDVRGNSHVYDGIVASYNVEERDAGTHELLPVLEHALLHDGMIMGVKDEASGKTLYSSCRHYTDLGNALRFAREQGRSGVYNWNRLQEVPVERSDTPPGATAIKTDRVPAGAIPVDNE
;
A
#
# COMPACT_ATOMS: atom_id res chain seq x y z
N MET A 1 -28.80 -8.67 4.16
CA MET A 1 -29.03 -7.22 4.03
C MET A 1 -28.18 -6.51 5.08
N PRO A 2 -27.43 -5.47 4.72
CA PRO A 2 -26.66 -4.69 5.69
C PRO A 2 -27.58 -4.02 6.71
N ASP A 3 -27.12 -3.88 7.95
CA ASP A 3 -27.87 -3.18 8.97
C ASP A 3 -27.94 -1.66 8.70
N ARG A 4 -28.81 -0.97 9.44
CA ARG A 4 -29.04 0.48 9.27
C ARG A 4 -27.76 1.31 9.43
N ALA A 5 -26.86 0.91 10.33
CA ALA A 5 -25.63 1.64 10.57
C ALA A 5 -24.67 1.51 9.38
N THR A 6 -24.57 0.29 8.84
CA THR A 6 -23.78 -0.03 7.65
C THR A 6 -24.30 0.72 6.42
N THR A 7 -25.62 0.79 6.23
CA THR A 7 -26.21 1.59 5.14
C THR A 7 -25.83 3.07 5.23
N LEU A 8 -25.91 3.67 6.42
CA LEU A 8 -25.55 5.08 6.62
C LEU A 8 -24.05 5.35 6.36
N LEU A 9 -23.18 4.41 6.72
CA LEU A 9 -21.75 4.48 6.41
C LEU A 9 -21.49 4.41 4.89
N ILE A 10 -22.15 3.49 4.20
CA ILE A 10 -22.06 3.36 2.73
C ILE A 10 -22.47 4.66 2.05
N ASP A 11 -23.61 5.23 2.42
CA ASP A 11 -24.09 6.48 1.83
C ASP A 11 -23.14 7.64 2.09
N ARG A 12 -22.56 7.69 3.30
CA ARG A 12 -21.54 8.69 3.64
C ARG A 12 -20.31 8.56 2.75
N LEU A 13 -19.75 7.35 2.62
CA LEU A 13 -18.54 7.10 1.84
C LEU A 13 -18.78 7.40 0.35
N ARG A 14 -19.95 7.05 -0.20
CA ARG A 14 -20.37 7.45 -1.55
C ARG A 14 -20.47 8.96 -1.69
N GLY A 15 -21.06 9.65 -0.72
CA GLY A 15 -21.11 11.11 -0.71
C GLY A 15 -19.73 11.77 -0.68
N LEU A 16 -18.73 11.15 -0.04
CA LEU A 16 -17.35 11.62 -0.10
C LEU A 16 -16.71 11.40 -1.47
N ALA A 17 -16.88 10.21 -2.03
CA ALA A 17 -16.41 9.86 -3.37
C ALA A 17 -16.95 10.78 -4.47
N MET A 18 -18.19 11.27 -4.33
CA MET A 18 -18.78 12.24 -5.27
C MET A 18 -18.12 13.62 -5.21
N ARG A 19 -17.57 14.02 -4.07
CA ARG A 19 -17.07 15.38 -3.82
C ARG A 19 -15.56 15.51 -3.82
N LYS A 20 -14.83 14.41 -3.60
CA LYS A 20 -13.37 14.42 -3.41
C LYS A 20 -12.69 13.49 -4.39
N ALA A 21 -11.59 13.95 -4.98
CA ALA A 21 -10.72 13.10 -5.80
C ALA A 21 -9.99 12.04 -4.96
N ARG A 22 -9.70 12.35 -3.69
CA ARG A 22 -9.08 11.42 -2.74
C ARG A 22 -9.60 11.70 -1.33
N PHE A 23 -9.84 10.65 -0.56
CA PHE A 23 -10.19 10.79 0.86
C PHE A 23 -9.72 9.57 1.68
N CYS A 24 -9.56 9.78 2.98
CA CYS A 24 -9.40 8.70 3.94
C CYS A 24 -10.39 8.92 5.10
N TYR A 25 -10.99 7.82 5.57
CA TYR A 25 -12.06 7.85 6.54
C TYR A 25 -11.91 6.71 7.55
N ASP A 26 -11.99 7.04 8.83
CA ASP A 26 -12.10 6.09 9.93
C ASP A 26 -13.58 5.76 10.14
N VAL A 27 -14.00 4.55 9.79
CA VAL A 27 -15.39 4.12 9.90
C VAL A 27 -15.80 3.79 11.35
N ARG A 28 -14.83 3.50 12.23
CA ARG A 28 -15.10 3.23 13.65
C ARG A 28 -15.21 4.54 14.43
N GLY A 29 -14.30 5.48 14.17
CA GLY A 29 -14.33 6.83 14.73
C GLY A 29 -15.34 7.76 14.05
N ASN A 30 -15.92 7.35 12.92
CA ASN A 30 -16.83 8.14 12.10
C ASN A 30 -16.24 9.52 11.74
N SER A 31 -14.96 9.55 11.37
CA SER A 31 -14.18 10.76 11.18
C SER A 31 -13.32 10.71 9.91
N HIS A 32 -12.93 11.89 9.42
CA HIS A 32 -11.99 11.99 8.31
C HIS A 32 -10.56 12.01 8.84
N VAL A 33 -9.67 11.38 8.08
CA VAL A 33 -8.24 11.43 8.35
C VAL A 33 -7.58 12.42 7.41
N TYR A 34 -6.84 13.36 8.00
CA TYR A 34 -6.17 14.46 7.32
C TYR A 34 -4.65 14.50 7.55
N ASP A 35 -4.13 13.59 8.37
CA ASP A 35 -2.72 13.53 8.75
C ASP A 35 -2.20 12.09 8.74
N GLY A 36 -0.89 11.97 8.94
CA GLY A 36 -0.19 10.69 8.99
C GLY A 36 -0.02 10.03 7.63
N ILE A 37 0.13 8.72 7.64
CA ILE A 37 0.51 7.92 6.48
C ILE A 37 -0.45 6.73 6.40
N VAL A 38 -1.00 6.49 5.23
CA VAL A 38 -1.99 5.43 5.02
C VAL A 38 -1.46 4.43 4.01
N ALA A 39 -1.46 3.16 4.40
CA ALA A 39 -1.06 2.05 3.57
C ALA A 39 -2.26 1.12 3.34
N SER A 40 -2.54 0.78 2.09
CA SER A 40 -3.64 -0.13 1.73
C SER A 40 -3.29 -1.59 2.01
N TYR A 41 -4.27 -2.37 2.42
CA TYR A 41 -4.18 -3.83 2.38
C TYR A 41 -4.15 -4.33 0.94
N ASN A 42 -3.60 -5.53 0.74
CA ASN A 42 -3.84 -6.28 -0.48
C ASN A 42 -5.00 -7.25 -0.25
N VAL A 43 -6.15 -6.85 -0.76
CA VAL A 43 -7.33 -7.71 -0.80
C VAL A 43 -7.25 -8.44 -2.14
N GLU A 44 -6.94 -9.74 -2.12
CA GLU A 44 -6.73 -10.52 -3.34
C GLU A 44 -7.93 -10.42 -4.29
N GLU A 45 -7.66 -10.21 -5.58
CA GLU A 45 -8.64 -10.06 -6.66
C GLU A 45 -9.53 -11.29 -6.93
N ARG A 46 -9.39 -12.39 -6.17
CA ARG A 46 -10.28 -13.57 -6.31
C ARG A 46 -11.75 -13.22 -6.11
N ASP A 47 -12.03 -12.11 -5.46
CA ASP A 47 -13.33 -11.46 -5.46
C ASP A 47 -13.28 -10.24 -6.40
N ALA A 48 -13.64 -10.43 -7.67
CA ALA A 48 -13.67 -9.38 -8.70
C ALA A 48 -14.59 -8.16 -8.36
N GLY A 49 -15.26 -8.17 -7.20
CA GLY A 49 -15.99 -7.05 -6.60
C GLY A 49 -15.23 -6.29 -5.52
N THR A 50 -13.92 -6.49 -5.32
CA THR A 50 -13.15 -5.97 -4.17
C THR A 50 -12.83 -4.48 -4.18
N HIS A 51 -13.11 -3.77 -5.27
CA HIS A 51 -13.18 -2.30 -5.25
C HIS A 51 -14.60 -1.79 -5.04
N GLU A 52 -15.59 -2.66 -4.93
CA GLU A 52 -16.90 -2.26 -4.47
C GLU A 52 -16.86 -1.93 -2.99
N LEU A 53 -17.63 -0.91 -2.62
CA LEU A 53 -17.55 -0.30 -1.30
C LEU A 53 -17.89 -1.26 -0.15
N LEU A 54 -18.83 -2.20 -0.36
CA LEU A 54 -19.31 -3.07 0.71
C LEU A 54 -18.23 -4.10 1.16
N PRO A 55 -17.61 -4.89 0.26
CA PRO A 55 -16.51 -5.78 0.65
C PRO A 55 -15.33 -5.05 1.30
N VAL A 56 -14.98 -3.86 0.79
CA VAL A 56 -13.93 -3.02 1.37
C VAL A 56 -14.29 -2.56 2.78
N LEU A 57 -15.55 -2.19 3.00
CA LEU A 57 -16.04 -1.77 4.31
C LEU A 57 -16.03 -2.93 5.31
N GLU A 58 -16.48 -4.10 4.91
CA GLU A 58 -16.43 -5.32 5.74
C GLU A 58 -14.99 -5.66 6.13
N HIS A 59 -14.07 -5.65 5.16
CA HIS A 59 -12.65 -5.85 5.43
C HIS A 59 -12.10 -4.76 6.36
N ALA A 60 -12.41 -3.48 6.14
CA ALA A 60 -11.94 -2.41 7.02
C ALA A 60 -12.44 -2.61 8.47
N LEU A 61 -13.70 -2.98 8.66
CA LEU A 61 -14.30 -3.22 9.98
C LEU A 61 -13.67 -4.40 10.73
N LEU A 62 -13.16 -5.41 10.02
CA LEU A 62 -12.42 -6.53 10.61
C LEU A 62 -10.97 -6.19 10.96
N HIS A 63 -10.38 -5.17 10.34
CA HIS A 63 -8.97 -4.80 10.49
C HIS A 63 -8.80 -3.48 11.26
N ASP A 64 -8.32 -2.40 10.63
CA ASP A 64 -8.00 -1.14 11.32
C ASP A 64 -9.12 -0.09 11.24
N GLY A 65 -10.23 -0.38 10.55
CA GLY A 65 -11.37 0.55 10.44
C GLY A 65 -11.13 1.69 9.45
N MET A 66 -10.10 1.61 8.61
CA MET A 66 -9.74 2.68 7.69
C MET A 66 -10.12 2.34 6.25
N ILE A 67 -10.74 3.32 5.56
CA ILE A 67 -11.05 3.25 4.14
C ILE A 67 -10.42 4.43 3.43
N MET A 68 -9.75 4.15 2.32
CA MET A 68 -9.33 5.15 1.35
C MET A 68 -10.18 5.04 0.10
N GLY A 69 -10.55 6.19 -0.47
CA GLY A 69 -11.12 6.28 -1.81
C GLY A 69 -10.25 7.15 -2.69
N VAL A 70 -9.92 6.67 -3.89
CA VAL A 70 -9.19 7.42 -4.91
C VAL A 70 -10.03 7.41 -6.19
N LYS A 71 -10.31 8.58 -6.74
CA LYS A 71 -10.98 8.70 -8.02
C LYS A 71 -9.98 8.36 -9.12
N ASP A 72 -10.29 7.33 -9.88
CA ASP A 72 -9.58 6.98 -11.09
C ASP A 72 -9.97 7.99 -12.18
N GLU A 73 -8.98 8.70 -12.73
CA GLU A 73 -9.21 9.73 -13.74
C GLU A 73 -9.67 9.13 -15.08
N ALA A 74 -9.22 7.90 -15.39
CA ALA A 74 -9.56 7.23 -16.65
C ALA A 74 -11.01 6.76 -16.67
N SER A 75 -11.47 6.06 -15.63
CA SER A 75 -12.85 5.55 -15.56
C SER A 75 -13.83 6.51 -14.88
N GLY A 76 -13.35 7.53 -14.18
CA GLY A 76 -14.16 8.42 -13.33
C GLY A 76 -14.73 7.74 -12.08
N LYS A 77 -14.48 6.45 -11.88
CA LYS A 77 -14.96 5.66 -10.74
C LYS A 77 -14.05 5.86 -9.54
N THR A 78 -14.58 5.69 -8.34
CA THR A 78 -13.77 5.68 -7.12
C THR A 78 -13.33 4.25 -6.83
N LEU A 79 -12.03 4.05 -6.72
CA LEU A 79 -11.41 2.84 -6.23
C LEU A 79 -11.35 2.93 -4.71
N TYR A 80 -12.00 1.99 -4.05
CA TYR A 80 -11.97 1.88 -2.59
C TYR A 80 -10.91 0.86 -2.18
N SER A 81 -10.27 1.12 -1.04
CA SER A 81 -9.32 0.21 -0.42
C SER A 81 -9.43 0.29 1.09
N SER A 82 -9.37 -0.87 1.75
CA SER A 82 -9.18 -0.95 3.19
C SER A 82 -7.72 -0.64 3.49
N CYS A 83 -7.46 0.07 4.57
CA CYS A 83 -6.12 0.58 4.85
C CYS A 83 -5.77 0.46 6.32
N ARG A 84 -4.54 0.86 6.62
CA ARG A 84 -4.04 1.07 7.96
C ARG A 84 -3.35 2.43 8.04
N HIS A 85 -3.56 3.13 9.16
CA HIS A 85 -2.97 4.43 9.43
C HIS A 85 -1.70 4.28 10.28
N TYR A 86 -0.71 5.11 9.98
CA TYR A 86 0.60 5.11 10.58
C TYR A 86 1.05 6.54 10.87
N THR A 87 1.77 6.71 11.97
CA THR A 87 2.49 7.95 12.29
C THR A 87 3.92 7.94 11.77
N ASP A 88 4.48 6.76 11.52
CA ASP A 88 5.86 6.54 11.06
C ASP A 88 5.92 5.98 9.63
N LEU A 89 6.79 6.58 8.81
CA LEU A 89 6.94 6.21 7.39
C LEU A 89 7.60 4.84 7.22
N GLY A 90 8.58 4.50 8.05
CA GLY A 90 9.30 3.23 7.94
C GLY A 90 8.36 2.04 8.15
N ASN A 91 7.53 2.10 9.18
CA ASN A 91 6.51 1.10 9.48
C ASN A 91 5.45 1.00 8.38
N ALA A 92 5.00 2.14 7.84
CA ALA A 92 4.04 2.15 6.75
C ALA A 92 4.60 1.49 5.48
N LEU A 93 5.84 1.79 5.11
CA LEU A 93 6.51 1.22 3.93
C LEU A 93 6.80 -0.28 4.12
N ARG A 94 7.21 -0.71 5.32
CA ARG A 94 7.39 -2.13 5.64
C ARG A 94 6.08 -2.89 5.46
N PHE A 95 4.99 -2.38 6.02
CA PHE A 95 3.69 -2.99 5.87
C PHE A 95 3.23 -3.03 4.42
N ALA A 96 3.37 -1.93 3.66
CA ALA A 96 3.01 -1.89 2.25
C ALA A 96 3.79 -2.93 1.42
N ARG A 97 5.07 -3.16 1.75
CA ARG A 97 5.87 -4.23 1.16
C ARG A 97 5.33 -5.63 1.49
N GLU A 98 4.96 -5.88 2.74
CA GLU A 98 4.33 -7.15 3.17
C GLU A 98 3.01 -7.39 2.45
N GLN A 99 2.27 -6.33 2.16
CA GLN A 99 1.04 -6.36 1.36
C GLN A 99 1.32 -6.38 -0.17
N GLY A 100 2.56 -6.34 -0.64
CA GLY A 100 2.86 -6.31 -2.08
C GLY A 100 2.39 -5.03 -2.80
N ARG A 101 2.16 -3.93 -2.08
CA ARG A 101 1.73 -2.65 -2.63
C ARG A 101 2.92 -1.83 -3.11
N SER A 102 2.70 -1.02 -4.15
CA SER A 102 3.74 -0.19 -4.77
C SER A 102 4.05 1.10 -4.01
N GLY A 103 3.21 1.50 -3.05
CA GLY A 103 3.37 2.77 -2.35
C GLY A 103 2.42 2.93 -1.16
N VAL A 104 2.65 4.01 -0.41
CA VAL A 104 1.79 4.51 0.67
C VAL A 104 1.44 5.96 0.39
N TYR A 105 0.32 6.45 0.92
CA TYR A 105 -0.03 7.87 0.82
C TYR A 105 0.30 8.62 2.10
N ASN A 106 1.09 9.68 2.00
CA ASN A 106 1.45 10.55 3.11
C ASN A 106 0.53 11.78 3.11
N TRP A 107 -0.42 11.82 4.03
CA TRP A 107 -1.38 12.94 4.18
C TRP A 107 -0.71 14.21 4.69
N ASN A 108 0.36 14.10 5.48
CA ASN A 108 1.11 15.28 5.94
C ASN A 108 1.77 16.05 4.79
N ARG A 109 2.11 15.36 3.70
CA ARG A 109 2.76 15.93 2.50
C ARG A 109 1.88 15.92 1.26
N LEU A 110 0.67 15.36 1.35
CA LEU A 110 -0.27 15.15 0.25
C LEU A 110 0.33 14.43 -0.95
N GLN A 111 1.22 13.46 -0.72
CA GLN A 111 1.96 12.78 -1.78
C GLN A 111 2.02 11.26 -1.59
N GLU A 112 2.15 10.53 -2.68
CA GLU A 112 2.50 9.11 -2.64
C GLU A 112 4.00 8.95 -2.40
N VAL A 113 4.34 7.96 -1.57
CA VAL A 113 5.71 7.54 -1.32
C VAL A 113 5.85 6.11 -1.85
N PRO A 114 6.71 5.87 -2.85
CA PRO A 114 6.88 4.55 -3.42
C PRO A 114 7.53 3.60 -2.41
N VAL A 115 7.13 2.33 -2.46
CA VAL A 115 7.86 1.24 -1.82
C VAL A 115 8.95 0.81 -2.79
N GLU A 116 10.22 1.05 -2.43
CA GLU A 116 11.34 0.51 -3.18
C GLU A 116 11.25 -1.03 -3.18
N ARG A 117 11.08 -1.59 -4.37
CA ARG A 117 11.23 -3.01 -4.62
C ARG A 117 12.73 -3.28 -4.63
N SER A 118 13.22 -3.88 -3.55
CA SER A 118 14.55 -4.47 -3.58
C SER A 118 14.49 -5.69 -4.50
N ASP A 119 14.73 -5.48 -5.79
CA ASP A 119 14.87 -6.55 -6.79
C ASP A 119 16.18 -7.35 -6.60
N THR A 120 16.77 -7.32 -5.40
CA THR A 120 17.92 -8.16 -5.05
C THR A 120 17.38 -9.50 -4.55
N PRO A 121 17.64 -10.61 -5.23
CA PRO A 121 17.32 -11.93 -4.69
C PRO A 121 18.02 -12.10 -3.34
N PRO A 122 17.36 -12.66 -2.32
CA PRO A 122 18.02 -12.96 -1.05
C PRO A 122 19.07 -14.06 -1.32
N GLY A 123 20.33 -13.66 -1.45
CA GLY A 123 21.44 -14.60 -1.69
C GLY A 123 22.63 -14.06 -2.49
N ALA A 124 22.56 -12.88 -3.11
CA ALA A 124 23.72 -12.28 -3.76
C ALA A 124 24.62 -11.55 -2.74
N THR A 125 25.20 -12.31 -1.81
CA THR A 125 26.40 -11.84 -1.10
C THR A 125 27.49 -11.73 -2.15
N ALA A 126 27.83 -10.50 -2.56
CA ALA A 126 29.01 -10.23 -3.35
C ALA A 126 30.24 -10.60 -2.51
N ILE A 127 30.66 -11.86 -2.59
CA ILE A 127 31.97 -12.28 -2.11
C ILE A 127 32.96 -11.58 -3.04
N LYS A 128 33.59 -10.51 -2.56
CA LYS A 128 34.80 -9.95 -3.16
C LYS A 128 35.90 -11.01 -3.03
N THR A 129 35.96 -11.92 -3.98
CA THR A 129 37.11 -12.81 -4.12
C THR A 129 38.17 -12.03 -4.88
N ASP A 130 39.10 -11.42 -4.14
CA ASP A 130 40.38 -10.96 -4.67
C ASP A 130 41.10 -12.18 -5.26
N ARG A 131 40.91 -12.43 -6.57
CA ARG A 131 41.62 -13.48 -7.28
C ARG A 131 42.73 -12.83 -8.09
N VAL A 132 43.93 -12.87 -7.51
CA VAL A 132 45.20 -12.56 -8.17
C VAL A 132 45.28 -13.33 -9.50
N PRO A 133 45.64 -12.67 -10.63
CA PRO A 133 45.83 -13.38 -11.89
C PRO A 133 47.09 -14.25 -11.83
N ALA A 134 46.91 -15.57 -11.93
CA ALA A 134 48.00 -16.50 -12.13
C ALA A 134 48.40 -16.47 -13.62
N GLY A 135 49.61 -16.01 -13.91
CA GLY A 135 50.17 -16.10 -15.25
C GLY A 135 51.47 -15.31 -15.42
N ALA A 136 52.60 -15.93 -15.05
CA ALA A 136 53.88 -15.73 -15.72
C ALA A 136 54.88 -16.81 -15.25
N ILE A 137 55.14 -17.79 -16.13
CA ILE A 137 56.30 -18.67 -16.06
C ILE A 137 57.48 -17.88 -16.66
N PRO A 138 58.69 -17.99 -16.11
CA PRO A 138 59.85 -18.10 -16.98
C PRO A 138 60.76 -19.26 -16.55
N VAL A 139 60.92 -20.27 -17.41
CA VAL A 139 62.06 -20.55 -18.32
C VAL A 139 63.37 -20.84 -17.58
N ASP A 140 63.84 -22.07 -17.78
CA ASP A 140 65.15 -22.59 -17.41
C ASP A 140 66.29 -21.63 -17.79
N ASN A 141 67.32 -21.57 -16.94
CA ASN A 141 68.69 -21.37 -17.37
C ASN A 141 69.69 -21.88 -16.31
N GLU A 142 70.59 -22.73 -16.82
CA GLU A 142 71.84 -23.29 -16.29
C GLU A 142 71.78 -24.45 -15.27
#